data_AF-A0ABD1VH83-F1
#
_entry.id   AF-A0ABD1VH83-F1
#
_cell.length_a   1.000
_cell.length_b   1.000
_cell.length_c   1.000
_cell.angle_alpha   90.00
_cell.angle_beta   90.00
_cell.angle_gamma   90.00
#
_symmetry.space_group_name_H-M   'P 1'
#
loop_
_entity.id
_entity.type
_entity.pdbx_description
1 polymer ?
#
loop_
_entity_poly.entity_id
_entity_poly.type
_entity_poly.pdbx_seq_one_letter_code
_entity_poly.pdbx_strand_id
1 'polypeptide(L)'
;MCGIFAYLNFNVSRERRYILEVLFNGLRRLEYRGYDSAGISIDSSIYSGSDLNRQIFTPPLVFRQEGNIESLVKSVYQDVDATDLNLEESFSIHAGIAHTRWATHGEPAPRNSHPQTSDAGNEFLVVHNGVVTNYEVLKETLVRHGFTFESETDTEVIPKLAKFVFDKANEEGDQSVTFSQVVIEVMRHLEGAYALIFKSRHYPNELIACKRGSPLLLGVKVSCMCF
;
A
#
# COMPACT_ATOMS: atom_id res chain seq x y z
N MET A 1 -18.22 -0.92 -6.45
CA MET A 1 -17.36 0.28 -6.35
C MET A 1 -16.34 -0.02 -5.26
N CYS A 2 -15.02 0.05 -5.45
CA CYS A 2 -14.10 -0.46 -4.41
C CYS A 2 -14.04 0.42 -3.12
N GLY A 3 -13.38 -0.08 -2.07
CA GLY A 3 -13.13 0.63 -0.80
C GLY A 3 -11.63 0.82 -0.54
N ILE A 4 -11.19 2.04 -0.23
CA ILE A 4 -9.82 2.34 0.24
C ILE A 4 -9.90 2.81 1.68
N PHE A 5 -9.00 2.29 2.51
CA PHE A 5 -8.76 2.78 3.86
C PHE A 5 -7.27 2.82 4.17
N ALA A 6 -6.82 3.79 4.94
CA ALA A 6 -5.45 3.85 5.44
C ALA A 6 -5.45 4.40 6.86
N TYR A 7 -4.47 3.96 7.65
CA TYR A 7 -4.26 4.42 9.01
C TYR A 7 -2.79 4.80 9.18
N LEU A 8 -2.55 6.01 9.68
CA LEU A 8 -1.23 6.49 10.03
C LEU A 8 -1.29 7.02 11.46
N ASN A 9 -0.53 6.40 12.37
CA ASN A 9 -0.24 6.98 13.67
C ASN A 9 1.11 7.69 13.60
N PHE A 10 1.19 8.89 14.17
CA PHE A 10 2.39 9.72 14.20
C PHE A 10 2.60 10.24 15.61
N ASN A 11 3.74 9.91 16.22
CA ASN A 11 4.06 10.20 17.62
C ASN A 11 2.98 9.71 18.60
N VAL A 12 2.32 8.61 18.26
CA VAL A 12 1.35 7.92 19.13
C VAL A 12 1.64 6.43 19.03
N SER A 13 2.19 5.87 20.12
CA SER A 13 2.54 4.45 20.17
C SER A 13 1.30 3.58 20.06
N ARG A 14 1.30 2.67 19.08
CA ARG A 14 0.25 1.67 18.85
C ARG A 14 0.85 0.31 18.60
N GLU A 15 0.28 -0.69 19.24
CA GLU A 15 0.62 -2.10 19.01
C GLU A 15 0.17 -2.54 17.61
N ARG A 16 0.89 -3.49 17.01
CA ARG A 16 0.54 -4.11 15.74
C ARG A 16 -0.89 -4.66 15.76
N ARG A 17 -1.32 -5.31 16.85
CA ARG A 17 -2.71 -5.81 16.99
C ARG A 17 -3.73 -4.68 16.80
N TYR A 18 -3.52 -3.55 17.47
CA TYR A 18 -4.41 -2.40 17.36
C TYR A 18 -4.45 -1.84 15.92
N ILE A 19 -3.30 -1.72 15.29
CA ILE A 19 -3.19 -1.25 13.89
C ILE A 19 -3.98 -2.17 12.95
N LEU A 20 -3.82 -3.49 13.08
CA LEU A 20 -4.55 -4.49 12.30
C LEU A 20 -6.07 -4.34 12.50
N GLU A 21 -6.53 -4.24 13.75
CA GLU A 21 -7.96 -4.07 14.07
C GLU A 21 -8.53 -2.78 13.46
N VAL A 22 -7.77 -1.68 13.48
CA VAL A 22 -8.19 -0.41 12.86
C VAL A 22 -8.35 -0.59 11.35
N LEU A 23 -7.41 -1.24 10.67
CA LEU A 23 -7.51 -1.52 9.24
C LEU A 23 -8.71 -2.43 8.92
N PHE A 24 -8.88 -3.54 9.65
CA PHE A 24 -10.00 -4.45 9.46
C PHE A 24 -11.36 -3.77 9.67
N ASN A 25 -11.49 -2.97 10.74
CA ASN A 25 -12.72 -2.22 11.01
C ASN A 25 -12.98 -1.14 9.95
N GLY A 26 -11.92 -0.53 9.41
CA GLY A 26 -12.01 0.35 8.24
C GLY A 26 -12.59 -0.38 7.03
N LEU A 27 -12.09 -1.58 6.72
CA LEU A 27 -12.58 -2.40 5.60
C LEU A 27 -14.02 -2.90 5.81
N ARG A 28 -14.39 -3.36 7.00
CA ARG A 28 -15.78 -3.76 7.32
C ARG A 28 -16.78 -2.64 7.03
N ARG A 29 -16.41 -1.39 7.32
CA ARG A 29 -17.25 -0.21 7.01
C ARG A 29 -17.36 0.09 5.51
N LEU A 30 -16.50 -0.48 4.68
CA LEU A 30 -16.45 -0.28 3.23
C LEU A 30 -16.85 -1.52 2.42
N GLU A 31 -17.09 -2.66 3.08
CA GLU A 31 -17.41 -3.95 2.46
C GLU A 31 -18.67 -3.88 1.57
N TYR A 32 -19.65 -3.06 1.95
CA TYR A 32 -20.86 -2.83 1.12
C TYR A 32 -20.57 -2.30 -0.28
N ARG A 33 -19.36 -1.76 -0.52
CA ARG A 33 -18.95 -1.25 -1.82
C ARG A 33 -18.30 -2.34 -2.70
N GLY A 34 -17.60 -3.31 -2.10
CA GLY A 34 -16.93 -4.42 -2.78
C GLY A 34 -16.45 -5.49 -1.81
N TYR A 35 -16.61 -6.76 -2.21
CA TYR A 35 -16.45 -7.95 -1.37
C TYR A 35 -15.89 -9.16 -2.13
N ASP A 36 -15.39 -8.98 -3.36
CA ASP A 36 -14.83 -10.07 -4.16
C ASP A 36 -13.45 -10.48 -3.62
N SER A 37 -12.68 -9.51 -3.12
CA SER A 37 -11.42 -9.75 -2.46
C SER A 37 -11.00 -8.54 -1.61
N ALA A 38 -10.02 -8.73 -0.74
CA ALA A 38 -9.48 -7.67 0.10
C ALA A 38 -8.00 -7.89 0.42
N GLY A 39 -7.35 -6.82 0.88
CA GLY A 39 -5.97 -6.93 1.36
C GLY A 39 -5.53 -5.72 2.17
N ILE A 40 -4.43 -5.91 2.89
CA ILE A 40 -3.80 -4.90 3.74
C ILE A 40 -2.28 -4.94 3.60
N SER A 41 -1.63 -3.85 3.95
CA SER A 41 -0.19 -3.81 4.19
C SER A 41 0.15 -3.04 5.46
N ILE A 42 1.09 -3.58 6.22
CA ILE A 42 1.63 -3.03 7.46
C ILE A 42 3.16 -3.17 7.50
N ASP A 43 3.83 -2.39 8.33
CA ASP A 43 5.28 -2.54 8.54
C ASP A 43 5.61 -3.83 9.31
N SER A 44 6.69 -4.51 8.91
CA SER A 44 7.06 -5.85 9.40
C SER A 44 7.84 -5.85 10.70
N SER A 45 8.73 -4.90 10.92
CA SER A 45 9.36 -4.57 12.21
C SER A 45 10.25 -3.34 12.00
N ILE A 46 10.60 -2.64 13.08
CA ILE A 46 11.70 -1.68 13.06
C ILE A 46 12.91 -2.42 13.66
N TYR A 47 13.81 -2.96 12.83
CA TYR A 47 15.09 -3.40 13.36
C TYR A 47 15.92 -2.18 13.75
N SER A 48 15.97 -1.89 15.04
CA SER A 48 17.14 -1.30 15.67
C SER A 48 18.20 -2.39 15.73
N GLY A 49 19.08 -2.45 14.73
CA GLY A 49 20.38 -3.08 14.95
C GLY A 49 21.02 -2.46 16.19
N SER A 50 21.90 -3.19 16.87
CA SER A 50 22.69 -2.69 18.01
C SER A 50 23.45 -1.38 17.71
N ASP A 51 23.56 -1.01 16.43
CA ASP A 51 23.91 0.32 15.98
C ASP A 51 22.67 1.22 15.89
N LEU A 52 22.49 2.10 16.90
CA LEU A 52 21.46 3.15 16.96
C LEU A 52 21.35 4.05 15.71
N ASN A 53 22.31 3.96 14.78
CA ASN A 53 22.47 4.89 13.66
C ASN A 53 21.98 4.35 12.30
N ARG A 54 21.50 3.10 12.21
CA ARG A 54 20.90 2.56 10.97
C ARG A 54 19.60 1.83 11.26
N GLN A 55 18.49 2.55 11.12
CA GLN A 55 17.17 1.93 11.00
C GLN A 55 17.12 1.20 9.65
N ILE A 56 17.19 -0.12 9.67
CA ILE A 56 16.97 -0.93 8.48
C ILE A 56 15.48 -1.26 8.44
N PHE A 57 14.75 -0.60 7.55
CA PHE A 57 13.35 -0.93 7.31
C PHE A 57 13.26 -2.22 6.51
N THR A 58 12.69 -3.25 7.12
CA THR A 58 12.37 -4.49 6.43
C THR A 58 11.20 -4.28 5.46
N PRO A 59 11.09 -5.08 4.39
CA PRO A 59 9.96 -5.02 3.47
C PRO A 59 8.61 -5.01 4.23
N PRO A 60 7.65 -4.16 3.83
CA PRO A 60 6.31 -4.21 4.40
C PRO A 60 5.66 -5.57 4.17
N LEU A 61 4.86 -6.01 5.13
CA LEU A 61 4.02 -7.19 4.98
C LEU A 61 2.83 -6.84 4.10
N VAL A 62 2.44 -7.76 3.24
CA VAL A 62 1.28 -7.63 2.35
C VAL A 62 0.44 -8.89 2.47
N PHE A 63 -0.80 -8.72 2.90
CA PHE A 63 -1.76 -9.80 3.03
C PHE A 63 -2.90 -9.57 2.05
N ARG A 64 -3.25 -10.58 1.27
CA ARG A 64 -4.25 -10.51 0.20
C ARG A 64 -5.05 -11.80 0.20
N GLN A 65 -6.37 -11.68 0.16
CA GLN A 65 -7.26 -12.83 0.24
C GLN A 65 -8.49 -12.63 -0.64
N GLU A 66 -8.88 -13.69 -1.35
CA GLU A 66 -10.15 -13.74 -2.08
C GLU A 66 -11.32 -13.92 -1.10
N GLY A 67 -12.46 -13.30 -1.44
CA GLY A 67 -13.68 -13.29 -0.66
C GLY A 67 -13.84 -12.04 0.20
N ASN A 68 -14.73 -12.16 1.18
CA ASN A 68 -15.13 -11.08 2.07
C ASN A 68 -14.04 -10.74 3.12
N ILE A 69 -14.30 -9.73 3.96
CA ILE A 69 -13.31 -9.25 4.93
C ILE A 69 -12.97 -10.30 5.99
N GLU A 70 -13.93 -11.15 6.38
CA GLU A 70 -13.67 -12.19 7.37
C GLU A 70 -12.75 -13.28 6.84
N SER A 71 -12.77 -13.57 5.54
CA SER A 71 -11.76 -14.44 4.90
C SER A 71 -10.36 -13.86 5.04
N LEU A 72 -10.18 -12.56 4.78
CA LEU A 72 -8.89 -11.87 4.95
C LEU A 72 -8.43 -11.90 6.41
N VAL A 73 -9.31 -11.56 7.35
CA VAL A 73 -8.99 -11.56 8.79
C VAL A 73 -8.48 -12.93 9.24
N LYS A 74 -9.18 -14.00 8.84
CA LYS A 74 -8.78 -15.36 9.16
C LYS A 74 -7.39 -15.70 8.58
N SER A 75 -7.16 -15.38 7.30
CA SER A 75 -5.87 -15.63 6.63
C SER A 75 -4.72 -14.86 7.30
N VAL A 76 -4.92 -13.59 7.67
CA VAL A 76 -3.88 -12.79 8.34
C VAL A 76 -3.50 -13.41 9.67
N TYR A 77 -4.46 -13.83 10.50
CA TYR A 77 -4.13 -14.44 11.79
C TYR A 77 -3.47 -15.82 11.63
N GLN A 78 -3.82 -16.60 10.60
CA GLN A 78 -3.11 -17.82 10.27
C GLN A 78 -1.65 -17.58 9.89
N ASP A 79 -1.39 -16.54 9.08
CA ASP A 79 -0.03 -16.17 8.69
C ASP A 79 0.77 -15.62 9.88
N VAL A 80 0.13 -14.84 10.76
CA VAL A 80 0.73 -14.36 12.02
C VAL A 80 1.18 -15.53 12.89
N ASP A 81 0.31 -16.53 13.09
CA ASP A 81 0.63 -17.72 13.88
C ASP A 81 1.75 -18.56 13.23
N ALA A 82 1.76 -18.65 11.89
CA ALA A 82 2.75 -19.43 11.15
C ALA A 82 4.14 -18.77 11.09
N THR A 83 4.20 -17.43 11.16
CA THR A 83 5.45 -16.65 11.04
C THR A 83 5.98 -16.14 12.36
N ASP A 84 5.30 -16.42 13.48
CA ASP A 84 5.60 -15.91 14.82
C ASP A 84 5.68 -14.37 14.84
N LEU A 85 4.78 -13.71 14.11
CA LEU A 85 4.77 -12.26 14.00
C LEU A 85 4.30 -11.64 15.33
N ASN A 86 5.19 -10.89 15.99
CA ASN A 86 4.89 -10.27 17.28
C ASN A 86 3.75 -9.23 17.17
N LEU A 87 2.56 -9.58 17.66
CA LEU A 87 1.40 -8.69 17.67
C LEU A 87 1.47 -7.56 18.71
N GLU A 88 2.33 -7.70 19.72
CA GLU A 88 2.54 -6.73 20.80
C GLU A 88 3.64 -5.70 20.47
N GLU A 89 4.30 -5.84 19.32
CA GLU A 89 5.28 -4.86 18.85
C GLU A 89 4.61 -3.50 18.65
N SER A 90 5.20 -2.46 19.25
CA SER A 90 4.65 -1.11 19.28
C SER A 90 5.37 -0.17 18.32
N PHE A 91 4.59 0.63 17.60
CA PHE A 91 5.07 1.59 16.61
C PHE A 91 4.71 3.00 17.04
N SER A 92 5.70 3.87 17.25
CA SER A 92 5.47 5.30 17.50
C SER A 92 4.96 6.02 16.25
N ILE A 93 5.43 5.58 15.08
CA ILE A 93 4.99 5.98 13.77
C ILE A 93 4.81 4.72 12.92
N HIS A 94 3.68 4.60 12.23
CA HIS A 94 3.39 3.49 11.32
C HIS A 94 2.41 3.93 10.24
N ALA A 95 2.56 3.35 9.05
CA ALA A 95 1.70 3.60 7.90
C ALA A 95 1.06 2.30 7.40
N GLY A 96 -0.24 2.13 7.63
CA GLY A 96 -1.04 1.00 7.14
C GLY A 96 -1.95 1.39 5.99
N ILE A 97 -2.03 0.54 4.96
CA ILE A 97 -2.99 0.70 3.84
C ILE A 97 -3.85 -0.55 3.69
N ALA A 98 -5.08 -0.38 3.24
CA ALA A 98 -6.09 -1.43 3.17
C ALA A 98 -7.06 -1.20 2.01
N HIS A 99 -7.55 -2.27 1.41
CA HIS A 99 -8.47 -2.22 0.27
C HIS A 99 -9.52 -3.32 0.28
N THR A 100 -10.74 -2.98 -0.15
CA THR A 100 -11.76 -3.94 -0.57
C THR A 100 -12.04 -3.77 -2.06
N ARG A 101 -12.11 -4.88 -2.77
CA ARG A 101 -12.17 -4.90 -4.23
C ARG A 101 -13.52 -5.40 -4.74
N TRP A 102 -14.02 -4.70 -5.75
CA TRP A 102 -15.00 -5.17 -6.70
C TRP A 102 -14.26 -5.36 -8.02
N ALA A 103 -14.13 -6.60 -8.51
CA ALA A 103 -13.27 -6.90 -9.65
C ALA A 103 -13.81 -6.30 -10.96
N THR A 104 -12.97 -5.57 -11.68
CA THR A 104 -13.27 -5.03 -13.04
C THR A 104 -12.33 -5.60 -14.10
N HIS A 105 -11.03 -5.71 -13.79
CA HIS A 105 -10.01 -6.38 -14.61
C HIS A 105 -9.40 -7.54 -13.85
N GLY A 106 -9.35 -8.73 -14.45
CA GLY A 106 -8.84 -9.94 -13.80
C GLY A 106 -9.79 -10.51 -12.74
N GLU A 107 -9.80 -11.83 -12.63
CA GLU A 107 -10.66 -12.55 -11.69
C GLU A 107 -10.35 -12.20 -10.22
N PRO A 108 -11.33 -12.36 -9.30
CA PRO A 108 -11.05 -12.35 -7.87
C PRO A 108 -9.99 -13.39 -7.53
N ALA A 109 -8.83 -12.93 -7.04
CA ALA A 109 -7.72 -13.77 -6.63
C ALA A 109 -6.76 -12.95 -5.76
N PRO A 110 -5.95 -13.56 -4.87
CA PRO A 110 -4.94 -12.84 -4.10
C PRO A 110 -3.99 -12.00 -4.97
N ARG A 111 -3.54 -12.55 -6.12
CA ARG A 111 -2.66 -11.84 -7.08
C ARG A 111 -3.27 -10.56 -7.67
N ASN A 112 -4.59 -10.54 -7.85
CA ASN A 112 -5.34 -9.39 -8.40
C ASN A 112 -5.89 -8.47 -7.29
N SER A 113 -5.73 -8.84 -6.02
CA SER A 113 -6.16 -8.04 -4.89
C SER A 113 -5.15 -6.95 -4.59
N HIS A 114 -5.63 -5.82 -4.07
CA HIS A 114 -4.76 -4.75 -3.62
C HIS A 114 -4.36 -4.97 -2.15
N PRO A 115 -3.23 -4.41 -1.66
CA PRO A 115 -2.28 -3.55 -2.37
C PRO A 115 -1.53 -4.27 -3.50
N GLN A 116 -1.37 -3.61 -4.65
CA GLN A 116 -0.45 -4.07 -5.71
C GLN A 116 0.97 -3.63 -5.39
N THR A 117 1.95 -4.44 -5.77
CA THR A 117 3.38 -4.22 -5.50
C THR A 117 4.20 -3.97 -6.76
N SER A 118 5.30 -3.23 -6.63
CA SER A 118 6.27 -3.02 -7.71
C SER A 118 7.09 -4.28 -8.00
N ASP A 119 7.46 -5.02 -6.95
CA ASP A 119 8.38 -6.16 -6.98
C ASP A 119 8.19 -7.08 -5.76
N ALA A 120 8.97 -8.17 -5.71
CA ALA A 120 8.98 -9.12 -4.60
C ALA A 120 9.47 -8.52 -3.26
N GLY A 121 10.15 -7.37 -3.29
CA GLY A 121 10.65 -6.66 -2.11
C GLY A 121 9.67 -5.63 -1.54
N ASN A 122 8.47 -5.50 -2.14
CA ASN A 122 7.44 -4.55 -1.75
C ASN A 122 7.97 -3.10 -1.70
N GLU A 123 8.79 -2.71 -2.67
CA GLU A 123 9.40 -1.37 -2.69
C GLU A 123 8.37 -0.24 -2.76
N PHE A 124 7.38 -0.39 -3.64
CA PHE A 124 6.24 0.50 -3.76
C PHE A 124 4.95 -0.30 -3.74
N LEU A 125 3.99 0.16 -2.94
CA LEU A 125 2.68 -0.46 -2.75
C LEU A 125 1.58 0.56 -3.03
N VAL A 126 0.53 0.13 -3.71
CA VAL A 126 -0.59 1.01 -4.08
C VAL A 126 -1.93 0.32 -3.85
N VAL A 127 -2.85 1.05 -3.23
CA VAL A 127 -4.30 0.74 -3.27
C VAL A 127 -5.00 1.73 -4.18
N HIS A 128 -5.91 1.22 -5.03
CA HIS A 128 -6.52 1.98 -6.12
C HIS A 128 -8.04 1.77 -6.21
N ASN A 129 -8.77 2.87 -6.33
CA ASN A 129 -10.19 2.92 -6.65
C ASN A 129 -10.40 3.72 -7.93
N GLY A 130 -10.74 3.04 -9.02
CA GLY A 130 -10.88 3.69 -10.31
C GLY A 130 -10.47 2.77 -11.45
N VAL A 131 -10.18 3.37 -12.59
CA VAL A 131 -9.65 2.70 -13.78
C VAL A 131 -8.54 3.57 -14.38
N VAL A 132 -7.38 2.95 -14.61
CA VAL A 132 -6.30 3.55 -15.41
C VAL A 132 -6.54 3.20 -16.88
N THR A 133 -6.99 4.16 -17.69
CA THR A 133 -7.46 3.86 -19.06
C THR A 133 -6.34 3.59 -20.05
N ASN A 134 -5.11 4.00 -19.74
CA ASN A 134 -3.93 3.81 -20.59
C ASN A 134 -2.97 2.74 -20.03
N TYR A 135 -3.45 1.82 -19.18
CA TYR A 135 -2.59 0.83 -18.51
C TYR A 135 -1.84 -0.08 -19.50
N GLU A 136 -2.43 -0.41 -20.66
CA GLU A 136 -1.78 -1.27 -21.66
C GLU A 136 -0.49 -0.63 -22.20
N VAL A 137 -0.55 0.65 -22.55
CA VAL A 137 0.61 1.43 -23.05
C VAL A 137 1.71 1.52 -21.98
N LEU A 138 1.31 1.75 -20.72
CA LEU A 138 2.24 1.80 -19.59
C LEU A 138 2.87 0.43 -19.33
N LYS A 139 2.08 -0.64 -19.37
CA LYS A 139 2.53 -2.03 -19.20
C LYS A 139 3.56 -2.40 -20.27
N GLU A 140 3.27 -2.15 -21.54
CA GLU A 140 4.21 -2.41 -22.64
C GLU A 140 5.53 -1.65 -22.49
N THR A 141 5.46 -0.40 -22.03
CA THR A 141 6.64 0.43 -21.79
C THR A 141 7.49 -0.12 -20.64
N LEU A 142 6.86 -0.50 -19.53
CA LEU A 142 7.55 -1.05 -18.36
C LEU A 142 8.15 -2.43 -18.64
N VAL A 143 7.45 -3.28 -19.39
CA VAL A 143 7.99 -4.58 -19.84
C VAL A 143 9.23 -4.40 -20.70
N ARG A 144 9.26 -3.39 -21.59
CA ARG A 144 10.46 -3.04 -22.38
C ARG A 144 11.64 -2.58 -21.52
N HIS A 145 11.38 -2.06 -20.32
CA HIS A 145 12.41 -1.70 -19.33
C HIS A 145 12.68 -2.84 -18.31
N GLY A 146 12.22 -4.06 -18.58
CA GLY A 146 12.58 -5.25 -17.79
C GLY A 146 11.65 -5.56 -16.61
N PHE A 147 10.53 -4.85 -16.45
CA PHE A 147 9.56 -5.16 -15.40
C PHE A 147 8.72 -6.39 -15.77
N THR A 148 8.60 -7.32 -14.83
CA THR A 148 7.66 -8.45 -14.91
C THR A 148 6.31 -8.05 -14.29
N PHE A 149 5.22 -8.63 -14.76
CA PHE A 149 3.86 -8.42 -14.22
C PHE A 149 3.28 -9.74 -13.75
N GLU A 150 2.57 -9.71 -12.62
CA GLU A 150 2.06 -10.88 -11.91
C GLU A 150 0.52 -10.90 -11.85
N SER A 151 -0.12 -9.75 -12.11
CA SER A 151 -1.56 -9.57 -12.09
C SER A 151 -2.11 -9.20 -13.46
N GLU A 152 -3.42 -9.31 -13.57
CA GLU A 152 -4.21 -8.90 -14.73
C GLU A 152 -4.85 -7.52 -14.51
N THR A 153 -4.48 -6.83 -13.42
CA THR A 153 -5.10 -5.56 -13.04
C THR A 153 -4.45 -4.37 -13.71
N ASP A 154 -5.24 -3.36 -14.04
CA ASP A 154 -4.75 -2.05 -14.46
C ASP A 154 -3.94 -1.36 -13.35
N THR A 155 -4.22 -1.68 -12.08
CA THR A 155 -3.52 -1.10 -10.92
C THR A 155 -2.03 -1.42 -10.86
N GLU A 156 -1.58 -2.61 -11.31
CA GLU A 156 -0.19 -3.05 -11.13
C GLU A 156 0.82 -2.18 -11.89
N VAL A 157 0.39 -1.49 -12.97
CA VAL A 157 1.29 -0.55 -13.66
C VAL A 157 1.70 0.62 -12.77
N ILE A 158 0.91 0.97 -11.76
CA ILE A 158 1.12 2.16 -10.91
C ILE A 158 2.34 1.97 -9.98
N PRO A 159 2.43 0.93 -9.12
CA PRO A 159 3.61 0.74 -8.29
C PRO A 159 4.87 0.44 -9.12
N LYS A 160 4.74 -0.27 -10.26
CA LYS A 160 5.87 -0.51 -11.16
C LYS A 160 6.38 0.77 -11.82
N LEU A 161 5.48 1.67 -12.22
CA LEU A 161 5.85 2.99 -12.71
C LEU A 161 6.50 3.85 -11.61
N ALA A 162 6.01 3.78 -10.36
CA ALA A 162 6.63 4.47 -9.23
C ALA A 162 8.07 3.99 -9.00
N LYS A 163 8.30 2.68 -9.05
CA LYS A 163 9.65 2.11 -8.99
C LYS A 163 10.52 2.58 -10.16
N PHE A 164 10.02 2.53 -11.39
CA PHE A 164 10.76 3.00 -12.56
C PHE A 164 11.20 4.46 -12.44
N VAL A 165 10.29 5.34 -11.99
CA VAL A 165 10.58 6.76 -11.76
C VAL A 165 11.63 6.94 -10.65
N PHE A 166 11.50 6.20 -9.55
CA PHE A 166 12.46 6.24 -8.45
C PHE A 166 13.86 5.77 -8.87
N ASP A 167 13.94 4.63 -9.55
CA ASP A 167 15.20 4.05 -10.02
C ASP A 167 15.92 5.02 -10.98
N LYS A 168 15.19 5.60 -11.95
CA LYS A 168 15.74 6.61 -12.87
C LYS A 168 16.24 7.87 -12.15
N ALA A 169 15.46 8.39 -11.20
CA ALA A 169 15.85 9.58 -10.47
C ALA A 169 17.13 9.37 -9.64
N ASN A 170 17.35 8.15 -9.12
CA ASN A 170 18.58 7.79 -8.40
C ASN A 170 19.78 7.53 -9.31
N GLU A 171 19.56 7.18 -10.59
CA GLU A 171 20.64 7.07 -11.59
C GLU A 171 21.15 8.46 -12.04
N GLU A 172 20.26 9.45 -12.10
CA GLU A 172 20.55 10.77 -12.70
C GLU A 172 21.12 11.82 -11.73
N GLY A 173 21.18 11.57 -10.41
CA GLY A 173 21.58 12.61 -9.45
C GLY A 173 22.22 12.14 -8.14
N ASP A 174 22.98 13.05 -7.51
CA ASP A 174 23.57 12.88 -6.15
C ASP A 174 22.55 13.13 -5.02
N GLN A 175 21.37 13.70 -5.32
CA GLN A 175 20.36 14.09 -4.33
C GLN A 175 19.19 13.10 -4.31
N SER A 176 18.77 12.68 -3.11
CA SER A 176 17.61 11.81 -2.93
C SER A 176 16.32 12.48 -3.41
N VAL A 177 15.60 11.78 -4.29
CA VAL A 177 14.26 12.17 -4.74
C VAL A 177 13.24 11.97 -3.61
N THR A 178 12.34 12.93 -3.40
CA THR A 178 11.29 12.83 -2.36
C THR A 178 10.13 11.96 -2.84
N PHE A 179 9.38 11.38 -1.89
CA PHE A 179 8.23 10.53 -2.23
C PHE A 179 7.19 11.28 -3.07
N SER A 180 6.93 12.54 -2.71
CA SER A 180 6.00 13.41 -3.43
C SER A 180 6.41 13.64 -4.88
N GLN A 181 7.70 13.80 -5.17
CA GLN A 181 8.20 13.98 -6.54
C GLN A 181 8.01 12.72 -7.37
N VAL A 182 8.33 11.55 -6.81
CA VAL A 182 8.08 10.26 -7.48
C VAL A 182 6.60 10.13 -7.83
N VAL A 183 5.71 10.36 -6.87
CA VAL A 183 4.26 10.22 -7.10
C VAL A 183 3.75 11.26 -8.08
N ILE A 184 4.15 12.54 -7.97
CA ILE A 184 3.76 13.59 -8.93
C ILE A 184 4.13 13.20 -10.36
N GLU A 185 5.33 12.64 -10.56
CA GLU A 185 5.75 12.19 -11.87
C GLU A 185 4.90 11.01 -12.36
N VAL A 186 4.64 10.00 -11.51
CA VAL A 186 3.69 8.91 -11.83
C VAL A 186 2.34 9.47 -12.28
N MET A 187 1.77 10.43 -11.54
CA MET A 187 0.45 11.00 -11.83
C MET A 187 0.38 11.68 -13.21
N ARG A 188 1.49 12.18 -13.76
CA ARG A 188 1.54 12.82 -15.09
C ARG A 188 1.29 11.82 -16.22
N HIS A 189 1.63 10.55 -16.02
CA HIS A 189 1.49 9.49 -17.02
C HIS A 189 0.17 8.73 -16.92
N LEU A 190 -0.57 8.85 -15.80
CA LEU A 190 -1.82 8.12 -15.62
C LEU A 190 -3.00 8.82 -16.31
N GLU A 191 -3.77 8.07 -17.11
CA GLU A 191 -5.06 8.48 -17.68
C GLU A 191 -6.24 7.78 -16.98
N GLY A 192 -7.44 8.34 -17.09
CA GLY A 192 -8.65 7.83 -16.42
C GLY A 192 -9.00 8.51 -15.10
N ALA A 193 -9.77 7.82 -14.26
CA ALA A 193 -10.26 8.33 -12.98
C ALA A 193 -9.86 7.37 -11.86
N TYR A 194 -9.25 7.92 -10.80
CA TYR A 194 -8.64 7.13 -9.73
C TYR A 194 -8.63 7.87 -8.38
N ALA A 195 -8.61 7.10 -7.31
CA ALA A 195 -8.12 7.50 -5.99
C ALA A 195 -7.06 6.48 -5.59
N LEU A 196 -5.92 6.96 -5.13
CA LEU A 196 -4.71 6.19 -4.87
C LEU A 196 -4.17 6.52 -3.48
N ILE A 197 -3.63 5.51 -2.80
CA ILE A 197 -2.73 5.71 -1.66
C ILE A 197 -1.47 4.88 -1.92
N PHE A 198 -0.33 5.56 -1.90
CA PHE A 198 1.00 4.99 -2.06
C PHE A 198 1.64 4.80 -0.69
N LYS A 199 2.37 3.68 -0.56
CA LYS A 199 3.29 3.36 0.53
C LYS A 199 4.60 2.86 -0.07
N SER A 200 5.73 3.14 0.56
CA SER A 200 7.03 2.65 0.09
C SER A 200 7.96 2.38 1.26
N ARG A 201 8.82 1.36 1.12
CA ARG A 201 9.90 1.11 2.10
C ARG A 201 11.03 2.14 2.03
N HIS A 202 11.18 2.82 0.88
CA HIS A 202 12.18 3.89 0.68
C HIS A 202 11.79 5.19 1.38
N TYR A 203 10.49 5.36 1.65
CA TYR A 203 9.90 6.50 2.34
C TYR A 203 9.09 6.00 3.55
N PRO A 204 9.78 5.43 4.56
CA PRO A 204 9.11 4.89 5.73
C PRO A 204 8.32 5.98 6.45
N ASN A 205 7.20 5.59 7.08
CA ASN A 205 6.30 6.50 7.81
C ASN A 205 5.56 7.54 6.96
N GLU A 206 5.69 7.48 5.63
CA GLU A 206 4.97 8.37 4.72
C GLU A 206 3.87 7.63 3.96
N LEU A 207 2.77 8.34 3.71
CA LEU A 207 1.73 7.95 2.76
C LEU A 207 1.45 9.12 1.83
N ILE A 208 1.37 8.86 0.53
CA ILE A 208 0.95 9.86 -0.44
C ILE A 208 -0.40 9.44 -1.00
N ALA A 209 -1.39 10.32 -0.83
CA ALA A 209 -2.75 10.11 -1.29
C ALA A 209 -3.04 11.02 -2.49
N CYS A 210 -3.59 10.48 -3.57
CA CYS A 210 -3.87 11.23 -4.80
C CYS A 210 -5.26 10.90 -5.32
N LYS A 211 -5.93 11.85 -5.98
CA LYS A 211 -7.23 11.60 -6.63
C LYS A 211 -7.41 12.39 -7.92
N ARG A 212 -8.12 11.80 -8.87
CA ARG A 212 -8.69 12.43 -10.05
C ARG A 212 -10.02 11.76 -10.37
N GLY A 213 -11.13 12.48 -10.23
CA GLY A 213 -12.47 11.95 -10.55
C GLY A 213 -13.05 10.92 -9.57
N SER A 214 -12.30 10.41 -8.58
CA SER A 214 -12.78 9.48 -7.55
C SER A 214 -12.75 10.12 -6.15
N PRO A 215 -13.73 9.87 -5.24
CA PRO A 215 -13.73 10.45 -3.89
C PRO A 215 -12.57 9.95 -3.02
N LEU A 216 -11.95 10.86 -2.27
CA LEU A 216 -10.95 10.57 -1.25
C LEU A 216 -10.99 11.67 -0.18
N LEU A 217 -10.92 11.28 1.08
CA LEU A 217 -11.02 12.16 2.25
C LEU A 217 -10.00 11.76 3.31
N LEU A 218 -9.50 12.74 4.07
CA LEU A 218 -8.53 12.55 5.14
C LEU A 218 -9.17 12.95 6.47
N GLY A 219 -9.28 11.99 7.40
CA GLY A 219 -9.67 12.27 8.78
C GLY A 219 -8.43 12.50 9.64
N VAL A 220 -8.41 13.58 10.43
CA VAL A 220 -7.31 13.90 11.34
C VAL A 220 -7.83 13.91 12.77
N LYS A 221 -7.18 13.15 13.65
CA LYS A 221 -7.43 13.16 15.10
C LYS A 221 -6.12 13.44 15.83
N VAL A 222 -6.07 14.58 16.52
CA VAL A 222 -4.92 14.97 17.35
C VAL A 222 -5.20 14.55 18.79
N SER A 223 -4.25 13.85 19.41
CA SER A 223 -4.31 13.53 20.83
C SER A 223 -3.49 14.58 21.58
N CYS A 224 -4.12 15.63 22.09
CA CYS A 224 -3.41 16.59 22.96
C CYS A 224 -3.15 15.93 24.32
N MET A 225 -1.89 15.74 24.69
CA MET A 225 -1.51 15.70 26.11
C MET A 225 -1.49 17.15 26.59
N CYS A 226 -2.58 17.60 27.22
CA CYS A 226 -2.53 18.81 28.02
C CYS A 226 -1.79 18.46 29.32
N PHE A 227 -0.72 19.19 29.63
CA PHE A 227 -0.08 19.18 30.95
C PHE A 227 -0.89 19.97 31.96
#